data_AF-V4TSL0-F1
#
_entry.id   AF-V4TSL0-F1
#
_cell.length_a   1.000
_cell.length_b   1.000
_cell.length_c   1.000
_cell.angle_alpha   90.00
_cell.angle_beta   90.00
_cell.angle_gamma   90.00
#
_symmetry.space_group_name_H-M   'P 1'
#
loop_
_entity.id
_entity.type
_entity.pdbx_description
1 polymer ?
#
loop_
_entity_poly.entity_id
_entity_poly.type
_entity_poly.pdbx_seq_one_letter_code
_entity_poly.pdbx_strand_id
1 'polypeptide(L)'
;SIGSNIKFEVVKTSVQSTIWKLDNFDAALGQWFVTIGGVEGNPGPQTTRNWFKIEKFYGDYELVCCPLVCKFCKIFCIFMNGGVRHLALSDIPFSVIFLKA
;
A
#
# COMPACT_ATOMS: atom_id res chain seq x y z
N SER A 1 10.86 9.60 -6.16
CA SER A 1 9.88 9.81 -5.07
C SER A 1 10.43 9.20 -3.78
N ILE A 2 10.17 9.83 -2.62
CA ILE A 2 10.55 9.31 -1.30
C ILE A 2 9.41 8.44 -0.75
N GLY A 3 9.75 7.34 -0.06
CA GLY A 3 8.75 6.50 0.60
C GLY A 3 8.13 7.23 1.78
N SER A 4 6.81 7.10 1.94
CA SER A 4 6.05 7.68 3.05
C SER A 4 5.09 6.64 3.65
N ASN A 5 4.71 6.82 4.92
CA ASN A 5 3.58 6.08 5.48
C ASN A 5 2.27 6.71 4.99
N ILE A 6 1.27 5.88 4.69
CA ILE A 6 -0.10 6.32 4.35
C ILE A 6 -1.02 5.92 5.50
N LYS A 7 -1.94 6.80 5.89
CA LYS A 7 -2.95 6.53 6.92
C LYS A 7 -4.29 7.17 6.57
N PHE A 8 -5.36 6.55 7.06
CA PHE A 8 -6.66 7.19 7.11
C PHE A 8 -6.77 8.09 8.35
N GLU A 9 -7.43 9.24 8.20
CA GLU A 9 -7.79 10.13 9.31
C GLU A 9 -9.26 9.89 9.66
N VAL A 10 -9.52 8.95 10.56
CA VAL A 10 -10.87 8.55 10.99
C VAL A 10 -10.93 8.30 12.49
N VAL A 11 -12.10 8.54 13.09
CA VAL A 11 -12.37 8.12 14.48
C VAL A 11 -12.49 6.60 14.51
N LYS A 12 -11.71 5.95 15.37
CA LYS A 12 -11.73 4.49 15.53
C LYS A 12 -12.32 4.06 16.86
N THR A 13 -13.00 2.91 16.83
CA THR A 13 -13.38 2.13 18.01
C THR A 13 -12.35 1.04 18.36
N SER A 14 -11.41 0.73 17.45
CA SER A 14 -10.38 -0.29 17.60
C SER A 14 -9.00 0.30 17.87
N VAL A 15 -8.17 -0.41 18.63
CA VAL A 15 -6.76 -0.07 18.91
C VAL A 15 -5.83 -0.28 17.71
N GLN A 16 -6.30 -0.93 16.64
CA GLN A 16 -5.49 -1.15 15.44
C GLN A 16 -5.18 0.18 14.74
N SER A 17 -3.91 0.42 14.42
CA SER A 17 -3.43 1.58 13.66
C SER A 17 -4.11 1.74 12.28
N THR A 18 -4.30 2.98 11.78
CA THR A 18 -4.75 3.26 10.39
C THR A 18 -3.61 3.22 9.38
N ILE A 19 -2.37 3.07 9.84
CA ILE A 19 -1.21 3.04 8.96
C ILE A 19 -1.31 1.84 8.04
N TRP A 20 -1.11 2.09 6.75
CA TRP A 20 -1.09 1.06 5.73
C TRP A 20 0.14 0.18 5.90
N LYS A 21 -0.01 -1.10 5.61
CA LYS A 21 1.08 -2.07 5.47
C LYS A 21 0.78 -3.05 4.35
N LEU A 22 1.81 -3.54 3.69
CA LEU A 22 1.73 -4.76 2.89
C LEU A 22 1.70 -5.96 3.85
N ASP A 23 0.64 -6.76 3.78
CA ASP A 23 0.49 -7.90 4.68
C ASP A 23 1.31 -9.12 4.21
N ASN A 24 1.20 -10.22 4.94
CA ASN A 24 1.72 -11.50 4.49
C ASN A 24 0.99 -11.98 3.22
N PHE A 25 1.67 -12.84 2.46
CA PHE A 25 1.08 -13.49 1.29
C PHE A 25 -0.13 -14.32 1.68
N ASP A 26 -1.26 -14.04 1.05
CA ASP A 26 -2.45 -14.88 1.13
C ASP A 26 -2.31 -16.02 0.12
N ALA A 27 -2.03 -17.22 0.63
CA ALA A 27 -1.85 -18.41 -0.21
C ALA A 27 -3.16 -18.91 -0.85
N ALA A 28 -4.32 -18.62 -0.26
CA ALA A 28 -5.61 -19.03 -0.80
C ALA A 28 -5.99 -18.16 -2.00
N LEU A 29 -5.64 -16.87 -1.96
CA LEU A 29 -5.92 -15.90 -3.03
C LEU A 29 -4.72 -15.65 -3.94
N GLY A 30 -3.56 -16.22 -3.62
CA GLY A 30 -2.34 -16.08 -4.41
C GLY A 30 -1.81 -14.65 -4.46
N GLN A 31 -2.01 -13.85 -3.41
CA GLN A 31 -1.83 -12.41 -3.49
C GLN A 31 -1.29 -11.75 -2.20
N TRP A 32 -0.55 -10.65 -2.36
CA TRP A 32 -0.13 -9.76 -1.29
C TRP A 32 -1.05 -8.54 -1.24
N PHE A 33 -1.75 -8.35 -0.13
CA PHE A 33 -2.71 -7.25 0.04
C PHE A 33 -2.14 -6.10 0.86
N VAL A 34 -2.65 -4.90 0.59
CA VAL A 34 -2.49 -3.76 1.50
C VAL A 34 -3.61 -3.80 2.53
N THR A 35 -3.23 -3.65 3.80
CA THR A 35 -4.14 -3.59 4.94
C THR A 35 -3.72 -2.49 5.90
N ILE A 36 -4.47 -2.32 6.99
CA ILE A 36 -4.14 -1.39 8.08
C ILE A 36 -3.45 -2.13 9.25
N GLY A 37 -3.00 -1.37 10.25
CA GLY A 37 -2.26 -1.93 11.40
C GLY A 37 -0.75 -1.90 11.22
N GLY A 38 -0.24 -1.08 10.30
CA GLY A 38 1.18 -0.78 10.20
C GLY A 38 1.70 0.10 11.34
N VAL A 39 3.02 0.30 11.33
CA VAL A 39 3.76 1.14 12.27
C VAL A 39 4.19 2.43 11.57
N GLU A 40 3.88 3.57 12.17
CA GLU A 40 4.29 4.89 11.68
C GLU A 40 5.77 5.16 12.01
N GLY A 41 6.52 5.71 11.06
CA GLY A 41 7.91 6.09 11.24
C GLY A 41 8.88 4.91 11.37
N ASN A 42 9.99 5.14 12.08
CA ASN A 42 11.10 4.19 12.29
C ASN A 42 11.59 3.52 10.98
N PRO A 43 12.08 4.30 10.00
CA PRO A 43 12.52 3.75 8.72
C PRO A 43 13.66 2.74 8.92
N GLY A 44 13.42 1.49 8.57
CA GLY A 44 14.40 0.43 8.72
C GLY A 44 13.84 -0.96 8.38
N PRO A 45 14.64 -2.03 8.55
CA PRO A 45 14.28 -3.40 8.18
C PRO A 45 12.99 -3.94 8.82
N GLN A 46 12.56 -3.35 9.93
CA GLN A 46 11.37 -3.77 10.67
C GLN A 46 10.07 -3.11 10.17
N THR A 47 10.15 -1.97 9.48
CA THR A 47 8.96 -1.21 9.03
C THR A 47 8.82 -1.18 7.51
N THR A 48 9.59 -2.00 6.81
CA THR A 48 9.75 -1.94 5.35
C THR A 48 8.45 -2.04 4.57
N ARG A 49 7.50 -2.81 5.08
CA ARG A 49 6.19 -3.03 4.48
C ARG A 49 5.20 -1.89 4.71
N ASN A 50 5.58 -0.86 5.45
CA ASN A 50 4.72 0.28 5.80
C ASN A 50 5.01 1.51 4.91
N TRP A 51 5.96 1.40 3.97
CA TRP A 51 6.44 2.50 3.14
C TRP A 51 5.94 2.38 1.71
N PHE A 52 5.23 3.42 1.27
CA PHE A 52 4.58 3.51 -0.02
C PHE A 52 5.10 4.74 -0.77
N LYS A 53 5.15 4.67 -2.09
CA LYS A 53 5.48 5.80 -2.95
C LYS A 53 4.28 6.15 -3.81
N ILE A 54 4.18 7.44 -4.11
CA ILE A 54 3.29 7.98 -5.12
C ILE A 54 4.17 8.39 -6.29
N GLU A 55 3.93 7.82 -7.46
CA GLU A 55 4.71 8.08 -8.67
C GLU A 55 3.80 8.62 -9.77
N LYS A 56 4.36 9.37 -10.72
CA LYS A 56 3.58 9.91 -11.86
C LYS A 56 3.32 8.79 -12.86
N PHE A 57 2.10 8.68 -13.35
CA PHE A 57 1.72 7.68 -14.34
C PHE A 57 0.80 8.28 -15.40
N TYR A 58 1.30 8.46 -16.64
CA TYR A 58 0.58 8.99 -17.82
C TYR A 58 -0.32 10.22 -17.59
N GLY A 59 0.05 11.13 -16.68
CA GLY A 59 -0.70 12.37 -16.38
C GLY A 59 -1.38 12.37 -15.01
N ASP A 60 -1.58 11.18 -14.44
CA ASP A 60 -2.09 10.97 -13.09
C ASP A 60 -0.97 10.42 -12.19
N TYR A 61 -1.34 9.62 -11.18
CA TYR A 61 -0.43 8.98 -10.25
C TYR A 61 -0.71 7.49 -10.12
N GLU A 62 0.27 6.76 -9.60
CA GLU A 62 0.11 5.38 -9.16
C GLU A 62 0.71 5.20 -7.77
N LEU A 63 0.23 4.17 -7.07
CA LEU A 63 0.80 3.74 -5.80
C LEU A 63 1.80 2.61 -6.04
N VAL A 64 2.96 2.73 -5.38
CA VAL A 64 4.07 1.78 -5.52
C VAL A 64 4.51 1.30 -4.14
N CYS A 65 4.70 -0.01 -3.99
CA CYS A 65 5.32 -0.61 -2.81
C CYS A 65 6.81 -0.81 -3.08
N CYS A 66 7.64 -0.34 -2.16
CA CYS A 66 9.07 -0.64 -2.18
C CYS A 66 9.50 -1.24 -0.83
N PRO A 67 9.18 -2.53 -0.56
CA PRO A 67 9.75 -3.19 0.63
C PRO A 67 11.29 -3.19 0.49
N LEU A 68 11.96 -2.57 1.48
CA LEU A 68 13.34 -2.05 1.43
C LEU A 68 14.40 -2.93 0.74
N VAL A 69 15.42 -2.26 0.16
CA VAL A 69 16.69 -2.80 -0.38
C VAL A 69 16.57 -3.65 -1.66
N CYS A 70 15.44 -3.62 -2.34
CA CYS A 70 15.29 -4.23 -3.65
C CYS A 70 15.52 -3.19 -4.77
N LYS A 71 16.24 -3.57 -5.84
CA LYS A 71 16.39 -2.74 -7.06
C LYS A 71 15.07 -2.54 -7.81
N PHE A 72 14.02 -3.28 -7.45
CA PHE A 72 12.74 -3.29 -8.16
C PHE A 72 11.61 -3.02 -7.17
N CYS A 73 10.86 -1.95 -7.42
CA CYS A 73 9.60 -1.70 -6.73
C CYS A 73 8.46 -2.42 -7.47
N LYS A 74 7.42 -2.82 -6.73
CA LYS A 74 6.21 -3.42 -7.31
C LYS A 74 5.07 -2.41 -7.25
N ILE A 75 4.22 -2.43 -8.27
CA ILE A 75 3.08 -1.52 -8.38
C ILE A 75 1.87 -2.18 -7.68
N PHE A 76 0.88 -1.38 -7.31
CA PHE A 76 -0.39 -1.89 -6.81
C PHE A 76 -1.48 -1.91 -7.90
N CYS A 77 -2.39 -2.89 -7.81
CA CYS A 77 -3.61 -2.96 -8.59
C CYS A 77 -4.85 -3.22 -7.71
N ILE A 78 -6.03 -3.17 -8.34
CA ILE A 78 -7.29 -3.58 -7.73
C ILE A 78 -7.52 -5.09 -7.95
N PHE A 79 -7.65 -5.83 -6.85
CA PHE A 79 -8.05 -7.23 -6.83
C PHE A 79 -9.49 -7.37 -6.35
N MET A 80 -10.31 -8.10 -7.11
CA MET A 80 -11.71 -8.37 -6.76
C MET A 80 -11.81 -9.66 -5.94
N ASN A 81 -12.37 -9.60 -4.74
CA ASN A 81 -12.68 -10.77 -3.92
C ASN A 81 -14.10 -10.67 -3.36
N GLY A 82 -15.00 -11.58 -3.74
CA GLY A 82 -16.37 -11.59 -3.20
C GLY A 82 -17.13 -10.27 -3.36
N GLY A 83 -16.88 -9.52 -4.43
CA GLY A 83 -17.47 -8.20 -4.67
C GLY A 83 -16.74 -7.02 -4.01
N VAL A 84 -15.71 -7.28 -3.20
CA VAL A 84 -14.88 -6.26 -2.57
C VAL A 84 -13.63 -5.98 -3.41
N ARG A 85 -13.28 -4.69 -3.53
CA ARG A 85 -12.05 -4.23 -4.20
C ARG A 85 -10.95 -4.07 -3.17
N HIS A 86 -9.89 -4.86 -3.30
CA HIS A 86 -8.69 -4.80 -2.47
C HIS A 86 -7.54 -4.18 -3.26
N LEU A 87 -6.67 -3.44 -2.57
CA LEU A 87 -5.40 -3.01 -3.14
C LEU A 87 -4.37 -4.14 -2.93
N ALA A 88 -3.71 -4.55 -4.02
CA ALA A 88 -2.86 -5.73 -4.03
C ALA A 88 -1.62 -5.53 -4.92
N LEU A 89 -0.54 -6.27 -4.66
CA LEU A 89 0.65 -6.18 -5.53
C LEU A 89 0.38 -6.73 -6.94
N SER A 90 0.92 -6.05 -7.94
CA SER A 90 0.76 -6.42 -9.32
C SER A 90 1.87 -5.84 -10.20
N ASP A 91 1.98 -6.38 -11.41
CA ASP A 91 2.76 -5.80 -12.49
C ASP A 91 1.88 -4.93 -13.41
N ILE A 92 0.57 -4.82 -13.11
CA ILE A 92 -0.38 -3.95 -13.81
C ILE A 92 -0.64 -2.72 -12.93
N PRO A 93 -0.33 -1.51 -13.41
CA PRO A 93 -0.52 -0.29 -12.64
C PRO A 93 -1.99 0.09 -12.49
N PHE A 94 -2.34 0.71 -11.36
CA PHE A 94 -3.65 1.31 -11.11
C PHE A 94 -3.51 2.83 -10.98
N SER A 95 -4.07 3.55 -11.95
CA SER A 95 -4.08 5.02 -11.96
C SER A 95 -5.01 5.57 -10.86
N VAL A 96 -4.52 6.57 -10.12
CA VAL A 96 -5.24 7.27 -9.06
C VAL A 96 -5.07 8.78 -9.19
N ILE A 97 -6.10 9.51 -8.77
CA ILE A 97 -6.07 10.95 -8.60
C ILE A 97 -6.26 11.30 -7.12
N PHE A 98 -5.59 12.35 -6.66
CA PHE A 98 -5.72 12.84 -5.29
C PHE A 98 -6.59 14.09 -5.27
N LEU A 99 -7.73 14.00 -4.58
CA LEU A 99 -8.61 15.13 -4.32
C LEU A 99 -8.36 15.61 -2.90
N LYS A 100 -8.15 16.92 -2.73
CA LYS A 100 -8.03 17.52 -1.41
C LYS A 100 -9.39 17.44 -0.70
N ALA A 101 -9.39 16.95 0.53
CA ALA A 101 -10.56 16.92 1.41
C ALA A 101 -10.88 18.32 1.98
#